data_AF-A0AAN8FEL9-F1
#
_entry.id   AF-A0AAN8FEL9-F1
#
_cell.length_a   1.000
_cell.length_b   1.000
_cell.length_c   1.000
_cell.angle_alpha   90.00
_cell.angle_beta   90.00
_cell.angle_gamma   90.00
#
_symmetry.space_group_name_H-M   'P 1'
#
loop_
_entity.id
_entity.type
_entity.pdbx_description
1 polymer ?
#
loop_
_entity_poly.entity_id
_entity_poly.type
_entity_poly.pdbx_seq_one_letter_code
_entity_poly.pdbx_strand_id
1 'polypeptide(L)'
;MMMLVLVLAGMVLDVTSLSRPSPPAIKAERSTRPAAKCEFSVHKDGPNGDIVTGTALDVILFYKIRCEAEDGYCLSVANCTISSEEPGFKPYAIIDENGCSLESSLYDDVTYESSFVAFIRNPYPVRFRSSSGAVILYCVTTLVPTILEGVCERHECPKDSSS
;
A
#
# COMPACT_ATOMS: atom_id res chain seq x y z
N MET A 1 -5.59 20.15 -80.52
CA MET A 1 -5.33 21.61 -80.46
C MET A 1 -4.86 21.91 -79.04
N MET A 2 -3.53 21.86 -78.81
CA MET A 2 -2.67 22.99 -78.36
C MET A 2 -2.87 23.32 -76.86
N MET A 3 -1.87 23.32 -75.98
CA MET A 3 -0.46 23.72 -76.14
C MET A 3 0.43 23.09 -75.06
N LEU A 4 1.67 22.88 -75.49
CA LEU A 4 2.88 22.45 -74.78
C LEU A 4 3.67 23.70 -74.33
N VAL A 5 4.19 23.74 -73.10
CA VAL A 5 5.30 24.63 -72.64
C VAL A 5 6.01 23.93 -71.47
N LEU A 6 7.13 23.21 -71.64
CA LEU A 6 8.57 23.60 -71.67
C LEU A 6 9.22 24.01 -70.31
N VAL A 7 9.92 23.03 -69.71
CA VAL A 7 11.30 22.98 -69.13
C VAL A 7 11.79 24.03 -68.09
N LEU A 8 12.28 23.59 -66.91
CA LEU A 8 13.73 23.55 -66.52
C LEU A 8 14.00 23.25 -65.03
N ALA A 9 15.16 22.65 -64.81
CA ALA A 9 15.72 22.00 -63.63
C ALA A 9 15.99 22.91 -62.41
N GLY A 10 16.01 22.32 -61.21
CA GLY A 10 16.50 22.94 -59.98
C GLY A 10 16.93 21.86 -58.96
N MET A 11 18.14 22.00 -58.43
CA MET A 11 18.94 20.98 -57.74
C MET A 11 18.38 20.51 -56.38
N VAL A 12 18.51 19.22 -56.09
CA VAL A 12 18.37 18.65 -54.74
C VAL A 12 19.66 18.89 -53.96
N LEU A 13 19.58 19.67 -52.89
CA LEU A 13 20.64 19.79 -51.88
C LEU A 13 20.35 18.76 -50.78
N ASP A 14 21.11 17.66 -50.78
CA ASP A 14 21.11 16.68 -49.68
C ASP A 14 21.73 17.33 -48.42
N VAL A 15 20.87 17.72 -47.48
CA VAL A 15 21.27 18.08 -46.13
C VAL A 15 21.59 16.78 -45.40
N THR A 16 22.88 16.40 -45.36
CA THR A 16 23.33 15.29 -44.52
C THR A 16 23.28 15.71 -43.05
N SER A 17 22.17 15.36 -42.40
CA SER A 17 22.00 15.50 -40.96
C SER A 17 22.94 14.51 -40.25
N LEU A 18 24.06 14.99 -39.70
CA LEU A 18 24.85 14.21 -38.75
C LEU A 18 24.06 14.08 -37.45
N SER A 19 23.42 12.94 -37.26
CA SER A 19 22.78 12.57 -36.00
C SER A 19 23.86 12.31 -34.93
N ARG A 20 23.88 13.20 -33.93
CA ARG A 20 24.71 13.06 -32.73
C ARG A 20 24.17 11.87 -31.90
N PRO A 21 25.00 10.88 -31.53
CA PRO A 21 24.54 9.80 -30.65
C PRO A 21 24.12 10.36 -29.30
N SER A 22 22.93 9.99 -28.82
CA SER A 22 22.48 10.30 -27.47
C SER A 22 23.32 9.55 -26.44
N PRO A 23 23.59 10.16 -25.26
CA PRO A 23 24.28 9.47 -24.17
C PRO A 23 23.51 8.21 -23.75
N PRO A 24 24.21 7.13 -23.36
CA PRO A 24 23.55 5.91 -22.93
C PRO A 24 22.66 6.18 -21.71
N ALA A 25 21.40 5.78 -21.82
CA ALA A 25 20.44 5.87 -20.73
C ALA A 25 20.94 5.05 -19.53
N ILE A 26 21.18 5.71 -18.41
CA ILE A 26 21.43 5.03 -17.14
C ILE A 26 20.14 4.28 -16.80
N LYS A 27 20.19 2.94 -16.86
CA LYS A 27 19.10 2.09 -16.34
C LYS A 27 19.04 2.32 -14.83
N ALA A 28 18.02 3.06 -14.39
CA ALA A 28 17.62 3.04 -13.00
C ALA A 28 17.31 1.58 -12.63
N GLU A 29 18.08 1.00 -11.71
CA GLU A 29 17.74 -0.30 -11.16
C GLU A 29 16.40 -0.18 -10.43
N ARG A 30 15.37 -0.70 -11.07
CA ARG A 30 14.05 -0.87 -10.48
C ARG A 30 14.21 -1.92 -9.39
N SER A 31 14.29 -1.48 -8.13
CA SER A 31 14.33 -2.35 -6.96
C SER A 31 13.16 -3.33 -7.04
N THR A 32 13.45 -4.59 -7.41
CA THR A 32 12.49 -5.69 -7.51
C THR A 32 12.24 -6.26 -6.13
N ARG A 33 11.64 -5.46 -5.24
CA ARG A 33 11.08 -6.03 -4.00
C ARG A 33 9.97 -7.01 -4.38
N PRO A 34 9.94 -8.22 -3.81
CA PRO A 34 8.86 -9.16 -4.05
C PRO A 34 7.53 -8.54 -3.62
N ALA A 35 6.48 -8.78 -4.41
CA ALA A 35 5.14 -8.33 -4.07
C ALA A 35 4.63 -9.14 -2.88
N ALA A 36 4.14 -8.47 -1.85
CA ALA A 36 3.51 -9.12 -0.71
C ALA A 36 2.15 -9.71 -1.18
N LYS A 37 1.96 -11.01 -1.02
CA LYS A 37 0.67 -11.65 -1.21
C LYS A 37 0.05 -11.90 0.16
N CYS A 38 -0.99 -11.15 0.49
CA CYS A 38 -1.55 -11.12 1.83
C CYS A 38 -3.04 -11.42 1.83
N GLU A 39 -3.48 -12.12 2.88
CA GLU A 39 -4.87 -12.36 3.24
C GLU A 39 -5.23 -11.47 4.43
N PHE A 40 -6.41 -10.84 4.34
CA PHE A 40 -6.98 -10.02 5.41
C PHE A 40 -8.18 -10.74 6.01
N SER A 41 -8.21 -10.85 7.33
CA SER A 41 -9.35 -11.38 8.08
C SER A 41 -9.64 -10.53 9.30
N VAL A 42 -10.89 -10.56 9.78
CA VAL A 42 -11.31 -9.85 10.99
C VAL A 42 -11.76 -10.88 12.00
N HIS A 43 -11.17 -10.84 13.19
CA HIS A 43 -11.46 -11.77 14.28
C HIS A 43 -12.14 -11.04 15.44
N LYS A 44 -13.15 -11.65 16.07
CA LYS A 44 -13.76 -11.13 17.30
C LYS A 44 -13.05 -11.68 18.54
N ASP A 45 -13.00 -10.89 19.60
CA ASP A 45 -12.58 -11.30 20.95
C ASP A 45 -11.15 -11.88 21.08
N GLY A 46 -10.32 -11.77 20.03
CA GLY A 46 -8.91 -12.13 20.07
C GLY A 46 -8.25 -12.28 18.69
N PRO A 47 -6.90 -12.27 18.60
CA PRO A 47 -6.14 -12.48 17.35
C PRO A 47 -6.38 -13.82 16.64
N ASN A 48 -6.91 -14.80 17.39
CA ASN A 48 -7.25 -16.15 16.92
C ASN A 48 -8.72 -16.50 17.22
N GLY A 49 -9.56 -15.51 17.50
CA GLY A 49 -10.99 -15.72 17.70
C GLY A 49 -11.74 -16.02 16.41
N ASP A 50 -13.07 -16.09 16.47
CA ASP A 50 -13.88 -16.41 15.29
C ASP A 50 -13.74 -15.31 14.23
N ILE A 51 -13.63 -15.73 12.97
CA ILE A 51 -13.65 -14.81 11.82
C ILE A 51 -15.08 -14.27 11.66
N VAL A 52 -15.20 -12.96 11.50
CA VAL A 52 -16.47 -12.25 11.34
C VAL A 52 -16.46 -11.36 10.11
N THR A 53 -17.63 -11.24 9.48
CA THR A 53 -17.91 -10.27 8.41
C THR A 53 -18.86 -9.17 8.85
N GLY A 54 -19.49 -9.34 10.01
CA GLY A 54 -20.36 -8.37 10.66
C GLY A 54 -20.34 -8.59 12.16
N THR A 55 -20.50 -7.52 12.93
CA THR A 55 -20.43 -7.56 14.38
C THR A 55 -21.28 -6.48 15.05
N ALA A 56 -21.48 -6.61 16.36
CA ALA A 56 -21.99 -5.55 17.20
C ALA A 56 -20.87 -4.56 17.57
N LEU A 57 -21.23 -3.36 18.04
CA LEU A 57 -20.28 -2.28 18.35
C LEU A 57 -19.62 -2.40 19.74
N ASP A 58 -20.02 -3.40 20.52
CA ASP A 58 -19.59 -3.64 21.90
C ASP A 58 -18.61 -4.81 22.04
N VAL A 59 -18.05 -5.29 20.92
CA VAL A 59 -17.01 -6.33 20.92
C VAL A 59 -15.66 -5.76 20.52
N ILE A 60 -14.58 -6.48 20.80
CA ILE A 60 -13.23 -6.11 20.36
C ILE A 60 -12.94 -6.84 19.04
N LEU A 61 -12.43 -6.10 18.05
CA LEU A 61 -12.00 -6.67 16.78
C LEU A 61 -10.47 -6.70 16.64
N PHE A 62 -9.99 -7.69 15.91
CA PHE A 62 -8.61 -7.83 15.50
C PHE A 62 -8.56 -7.99 13.99
N TYR A 63 -8.03 -6.99 13.30
CA TYR A 63 -7.73 -7.06 11.87
C TYR A 63 -6.41 -7.78 11.69
N LYS A 64 -6.46 -8.99 11.15
CA LYS A 64 -5.31 -9.85 10.92
C LYS A 64 -4.86 -9.74 9.47
N ILE A 65 -3.57 -9.49 9.28
CA ILE A 65 -2.91 -9.50 7.98
C ILE A 65 -1.90 -10.62 7.98
N ARG A 66 -2.07 -11.60 7.10
CA ARG A 66 -1.14 -12.73 6.93
C ARG A 66 -0.63 -12.77 5.51
N CYS A 67 0.70 -12.79 5.33
CA CYS A 67 1.29 -12.89 4.00
C CYS A 67 2.04 -14.20 3.78
N GLU A 68 2.22 -14.58 2.52
CA GLU A 68 3.13 -15.67 2.14
C GLU A 68 4.55 -15.34 2.63
N ALA A 69 5.22 -16.35 3.20
CA ALA A 69 6.58 -16.20 3.68
C ALA A 69 7.57 -16.11 2.51
N GLU A 70 8.56 -15.23 2.64
CA GLU A 70 9.62 -15.02 1.66
C GLU A 70 10.97 -14.91 2.39
N ASP A 71 11.92 -15.75 2.03
CA ASP A 71 13.19 -15.86 2.75
C ASP A 71 13.98 -14.54 2.73
N GLY A 72 14.45 -14.11 3.91
CA GLY A 72 15.20 -12.87 4.07
C GLY A 72 14.34 -11.60 4.04
N TYR A 73 13.01 -11.73 4.13
CA TYR A 73 12.09 -10.60 4.21
C TYR A 73 11.16 -10.67 5.43
N CYS A 74 10.55 -9.54 5.73
CA CYS A 74 9.49 -9.40 6.71
C CYS A 74 8.35 -8.57 6.13
N LEU A 75 7.12 -8.88 6.52
CA LEU A 75 5.96 -8.04 6.29
C LEU A 75 6.10 -6.73 7.08
N SER A 76 5.95 -5.59 6.42
CA SER A 76 5.68 -4.29 7.02
C SER A 76 4.29 -3.82 6.59
N VAL A 77 3.47 -3.39 7.56
CA VAL A 77 2.12 -2.85 7.35
C VAL A 77 2.13 -1.38 7.77
N ALA A 78 1.64 -0.51 6.88
CA ALA A 78 1.63 0.94 7.07
C ALA A 78 0.48 1.59 6.31
N ASN A 79 0.25 2.88 6.54
CA ASN A 79 -0.70 3.71 5.80
C ASN A 79 -2.09 3.08 5.71
N CYS A 80 -2.64 2.66 6.85
CA CYS A 80 -3.96 2.07 6.87
C CYS A 80 -5.05 3.15 6.89
N THR A 81 -6.11 2.87 6.15
CA THR A 81 -7.29 3.72 6.06
C THR A 81 -8.55 2.90 6.22
N ILE A 82 -9.59 3.53 6.76
CA ILE A 82 -10.95 3.00 6.75
C ILE A 82 -11.83 3.85 5.84
N SER A 83 -12.77 3.23 5.14
CA SER A 83 -13.74 3.93 4.29
C SER A 83 -15.11 3.25 4.32
N SER A 84 -16.13 3.99 3.87
CA SER A 84 -17.43 3.43 3.50
C SER A 84 -17.37 2.87 2.08
N GLU A 85 -18.30 1.97 1.73
CA GLU A 85 -18.54 1.55 0.34
C GLU A 85 -19.22 2.64 -0.51
N GLU A 86 -19.62 3.74 0.12
CA GLU A 86 -20.36 4.80 -0.56
C GLU A 86 -19.50 5.58 -1.56
N PRO A 87 -20.04 5.88 -2.76
CA PRO A 87 -19.32 6.64 -3.78
C PRO A 87 -18.88 8.02 -3.27
N GLY A 88 -17.64 8.40 -3.56
CA GLY A 88 -17.09 9.70 -3.18
C GLY A 88 -16.70 9.83 -1.71
N PHE A 89 -16.83 8.76 -0.92
CA PHE A 89 -16.36 8.75 0.46
C PHE A 89 -14.82 8.84 0.49
N LYS A 90 -14.28 9.83 1.20
CA LYS A 90 -12.82 9.99 1.36
C LYS A 90 -12.34 9.01 2.44
N PRO A 91 -11.34 8.16 2.17
CA PRO A 91 -10.76 7.30 3.19
C PRO A 91 -10.20 8.11 4.36
N TYR A 92 -10.41 7.61 5.56
CA TYR A 92 -9.90 8.16 6.81
C TYR A 92 -8.66 7.39 7.23
N ALA A 93 -7.52 8.07 7.42
CA ALA A 93 -6.28 7.43 7.84
C ALA A 93 -6.33 7.07 9.33
N ILE A 94 -5.95 5.84 9.65
CA ILE A 94 -5.92 5.32 11.04
C ILE A 94 -4.54 4.83 11.46
N ILE A 95 -3.67 4.47 10.51
CA ILE A 95 -2.28 4.08 10.77
C ILE A 95 -1.37 4.88 9.83
N ASP A 96 -0.27 5.41 10.35
CA ASP A 96 0.72 6.21 9.62
C ASP A 96 1.73 5.37 8.80
N GLU A 97 2.75 6.01 8.22
CA GLU A 97 3.79 5.31 7.45
C GLU A 97 4.68 4.36 8.26
N ASN A 98 4.71 4.49 9.59
CA ASN A 98 5.55 3.70 10.48
C ASN A 98 4.79 2.55 11.15
N GLY A 99 3.49 2.43 10.90
CA GLY A 99 2.64 1.43 11.56
C GLY A 99 2.05 1.92 12.88
N CYS A 100 2.12 3.24 13.16
CA CYS A 100 1.60 3.83 14.38
C CYS A 100 0.19 4.34 14.20
N SER A 101 -0.62 4.17 15.23
CA SER A 101 -1.99 4.63 15.22
C SER A 101 -2.07 6.15 15.22
N LEU A 102 -2.91 6.67 14.32
CA LEU A 102 -3.33 8.07 14.31
C LEU A 102 -4.54 8.29 15.23
N GLU A 103 -5.15 7.21 15.73
CA GLU A 103 -6.36 7.19 16.52
C GLU A 103 -6.24 6.19 17.67
N SER A 104 -5.30 6.40 18.60
CA SER A 104 -4.96 5.47 19.68
C SER A 104 -6.14 5.07 20.58
N SER A 105 -7.22 5.87 20.61
CA SER A 105 -8.46 5.52 21.33
C SER A 105 -9.36 4.50 20.60
N LEU A 106 -9.19 4.35 19.28
CA LEU A 106 -10.02 3.50 18.42
C LEU A 106 -9.21 2.37 17.79
N TYR A 107 -7.94 2.57 17.47
CA TYR A 107 -7.08 1.58 16.85
C TYR A 107 -5.75 1.56 17.58
N ASP A 108 -5.26 0.36 17.91
CA ASP A 108 -3.92 0.18 18.44
C ASP A 108 -2.90 0.24 17.29
N ASP A 109 -1.62 0.44 17.62
CA ASP A 109 -0.52 0.34 16.66
C ASP A 109 -0.50 -1.05 15.98
N VAL A 110 0.16 -1.13 14.82
CA VAL A 110 0.39 -2.42 14.17
C VAL A 110 1.30 -3.27 15.06
N THR A 111 0.80 -4.45 15.43
CA THR A 111 1.56 -5.44 16.18
C THR A 111 1.88 -6.64 15.30
N TYR A 112 2.98 -7.34 15.59
CA TYR A 112 3.45 -8.48 14.80
C TYR A 112 3.58 -9.71 15.70
N GLU A 113 2.89 -10.79 15.34
CA GLU A 113 3.03 -12.10 15.99
C GLU A 113 4.18 -12.90 15.38
N SER A 114 4.47 -12.68 14.09
CA SER A 114 5.61 -13.26 13.40
C SER A 114 6.09 -12.35 12.27
N SER A 115 7.14 -12.76 11.55
CA SER A 115 7.67 -12.01 10.41
C SER A 115 6.65 -11.72 9.31
N PHE A 116 5.57 -12.51 9.22
CA PHE A 116 4.56 -12.42 8.15
C PHE A 116 3.11 -12.37 8.66
N VAL A 117 2.90 -12.17 9.97
CA VAL A 117 1.57 -12.03 10.56
C VAL A 117 1.53 -10.78 11.43
N ALA A 118 0.61 -9.87 11.09
CA ALA A 118 0.38 -8.62 11.79
C ALA A 118 -1.08 -8.47 12.23
N PHE A 119 -1.30 -7.63 13.24
CA PHE A 119 -2.61 -7.32 13.78
C PHE A 119 -2.77 -5.82 14.04
N ILE A 120 -4.00 -5.34 13.84
CA ILE A 120 -4.47 -4.04 14.33
C ILE A 120 -5.68 -4.32 15.22
N ARG A 121 -5.58 -3.97 16.51
CA ARG A 121 -6.68 -4.15 17.45
C ARG A 121 -7.57 -2.92 17.43
N ASN A 122 -8.88 -3.14 17.40
CA ASN A 122 -9.90 -2.11 17.43
C ASN A 122 -10.84 -2.39 18.61
N PRO A 123 -10.64 -1.75 19.78
CA PRO A 123 -11.45 -1.96 20.97
C PRO A 123 -12.93 -1.59 20.78
N TYR A 124 -13.21 -0.65 19.89
CA TYR A 124 -14.56 -0.14 19.65
C TYR A 124 -14.83 -0.10 18.13
N PRO A 125 -15.55 -1.09 17.58
CA PRO A 125 -15.96 -1.10 16.18
C PRO A 125 -16.61 0.21 15.79
N VAL A 126 -16.12 0.79 14.71
CA VAL A 126 -16.59 2.08 14.22
C VAL A 126 -17.61 1.87 13.10
N ARG A 127 -18.43 2.89 12.88
CA ARG A 127 -19.27 3.00 11.69
C ARG A 127 -19.24 4.43 11.20
N PHE A 128 -19.30 4.60 9.89
CA PHE A 128 -19.47 5.93 9.31
C PHE A 128 -20.91 6.43 9.51
N ARG A 129 -21.05 7.71 9.86
CA ARG A 129 -22.37 8.34 9.91
C ARG A 129 -22.98 8.32 8.52
N SER A 130 -24.26 7.98 8.43
CA SER A 130 -25.04 7.90 7.19
C SER A 130 -24.64 6.77 6.22
N SER A 131 -23.74 5.87 6.60
CA SER A 131 -23.37 4.68 5.81
C SER A 131 -24.30 3.48 6.05
N SER A 132 -24.34 2.55 5.09
CA SER A 132 -24.96 1.21 5.18
C SER A 132 -24.40 0.33 6.32
N GLY A 133 -23.31 0.76 6.96
CA GLY A 133 -22.71 0.11 8.13
C GLY A 133 -21.48 -0.73 7.81
N ALA A 134 -21.15 -0.91 6.52
CA ALA A 134 -19.90 -1.54 6.11
C ALA A 134 -18.71 -0.59 6.30
N VAL A 135 -17.62 -1.12 6.84
CA VAL A 135 -16.33 -0.44 6.96
C VAL A 135 -15.30 -1.26 6.21
N ILE A 136 -14.67 -0.65 5.21
CA ILE A 136 -13.58 -1.26 4.45
C ILE A 136 -12.27 -0.81 5.07
N LEU A 137 -11.40 -1.75 5.44
CA LEU A 137 -10.02 -1.48 5.81
C LEU A 137 -9.12 -1.68 4.60
N TYR A 138 -8.23 -0.72 4.35
CA TYR A 138 -7.14 -0.86 3.40
C TYR A 138 -5.83 -0.53 4.13
N CYS A 139 -4.78 -1.33 3.89
CA CYS A 139 -3.43 -1.08 4.38
C CYS A 139 -2.41 -1.30 3.28
N VAL A 140 -1.28 -0.60 3.34
CA VAL A 140 -0.12 -0.88 2.49
C VAL A 140 0.71 -1.97 3.14
N THR A 141 0.85 -3.11 2.46
CA THR A 141 1.66 -4.25 2.88
C THR A 141 2.89 -4.38 2.00
N THR A 142 4.08 -4.32 2.58
CA THR A 142 5.37 -4.41 1.86
C THR A 142 6.27 -5.46 2.46
N LEU A 143 7.10 -6.09 1.62
CA LEU A 143 8.19 -6.94 2.09
C LEU A 143 9.46 -6.10 2.24
N VAL A 144 9.98 -6.04 3.46
CA VAL A 144 11.24 -5.35 3.80
C VAL A 144 12.31 -6.39 4.11
N PRO A 145 13.57 -6.21 3.67
CA PRO A 145 14.63 -7.15 3.98
C PRO A 145 14.85 -7.26 5.49
N THR A 146 15.13 -8.47 5.97
CA THR A 146 15.63 -8.69 7.33
C THR A 146 17.02 -8.08 7.49
N ILE A 147 17.38 -7.72 8.72
CA ILE A 147 18.78 -7.41 9.06
C ILE A 147 19.60 -8.71 9.23
N LEU A 148 20.88 -8.58 9.59
CA LEU A 148 21.74 -9.73 9.92
C LEU A 148 21.02 -10.68 10.89
N GLU A 149 21.17 -11.98 10.68
CA GLU A 149 20.54 -13.06 11.47
C GLU A 149 19.01 -13.23 11.26
N GLY A 150 18.41 -12.57 10.28
CA GLY A 150 16.99 -12.79 9.93
C GLY A 150 16.00 -12.03 10.82
N VAL A 151 16.47 -11.03 11.57
CA VAL A 151 15.63 -10.22 12.45
C VAL A 151 14.84 -9.18 11.65
N CYS A 152 13.57 -8.97 12.02
CA CYS A 152 12.74 -7.89 11.48
C CYS A 152 12.89 -6.64 12.34
N GLU A 153 13.49 -5.59 11.81
CA GLU A 153 13.48 -4.28 12.48
C GLU A 153 12.07 -3.67 12.41
N ARG A 154 11.55 -3.21 13.56
CA ARG A 154 10.21 -2.66 13.72
C ARG A 154 10.32 -1.27 14.33
N HIS A 155 9.54 -0.33 13.82
CA HIS A 155 9.43 0.98 14.43
C HIS A 155 8.68 0.87 15.77
N GLU A 156 9.20 1.53 16.81
CA GLU A 156 8.51 1.65 18.09
C GLU A 156 7.68 2.93 18.12
N CYS A 157 6.36 2.77 18.17
CA CYS A 157 5.45 3.90 18.20
C CYS A 157 5.54 4.66 19.54
N PRO A 158 5.48 6.00 19.53
CA PRO A 158 5.41 6.78 20.76
C PRO A 158 4.19 6.35 21.58
N LYS A 159 4.41 6.04 22.86
CA LYS A 159 3.27 5.83 23.77
C LYS A 159 2.62 7.18 24.03
N ASP A 160 1.37 7.32 23.64
CA ASP A 160 0.59 8.50 24.01
C ASP A 160 0.60 8.65 25.54
N SER A 161 1.08 9.80 25.99
CA SER A 161 1.16 10.18 27.40
C SER A 161 -0.16 10.81 27.86
N SER A 162 -1.29 10.22 27.48
CA SER A 162 -2.63 10.66 27.90
C SER A 162 -3.16 9.77 29.01
N SER A 163 -2.74 10.11 30.24
CA SER A 163 -3.44 9.73 31.49
C SER A 163 -4.69 10.58 31.70
#